data_AF-A0A091G600-F1
#
_entry.id   AF-A0A091G600-F1
#
_cell.length_a   1.000
_cell.length_b   1.000
_cell.length_c   1.000
_cell.angle_alpha   90.00
_cell.angle_beta   90.00
_cell.angle_gamma   90.00
#
_symmetry.space_group_name_H-M   'P 1'
#
loop_
_entity.id
_entity.type
_entity.pdbx_description
1 polymer ?
#
loop_
_entity_poly.entity_id
_entity_poly.type
_entity_poly.pdbx_seq_one_letter_code
_entity_poly.pdbx_strand_id
1 'polypeptide(L)'
;RNFYYITILRDPVSRYLSEWRHVQRGATWKASLHVCDGRSPTTEELPSCYTGDDWSGCSLQEFMDCPYNLANNRQVRMLSDLSLVGCYNLSVMPEEQRNKVLLDSAKENLKRMAFFGLTEFQRKTQYLFEKTFNMNFISPFTQYNSTRASSVEIDEQTQQRIEALNFLDMELYDYAKDLFLQRYQYMRQKEHQEARRKRQEQRKILRAKQARLREQSDNSSSTDYIGNVERW
;
A
#
# COMPACT_ATOMS: atom_id res chain seq x y z
N ARG A 1 14.85 17.54 -8.63
CA ARG A 1 14.95 16.19 -8.00
C ARG A 1 13.54 15.71 -7.76
N ASN A 2 13.17 14.51 -8.22
CA ASN A 2 11.81 13.97 -8.02
C ASN A 2 11.82 13.03 -6.81
N PHE A 3 10.87 13.20 -5.89
CA PHE A 3 10.71 12.35 -4.73
C PHE A 3 9.43 11.52 -4.87
N TYR A 4 9.57 10.20 -4.77
CA TYR A 4 8.46 9.25 -4.87
C TYR A 4 8.22 8.60 -3.52
N TYR A 5 7.22 9.10 -2.80
CA TYR A 5 6.84 8.54 -1.50
C TYR A 5 6.10 7.21 -1.68
N ILE A 6 6.44 6.25 -0.82
CA ILE A 6 5.80 4.94 -0.74
C ILE A 6 5.52 4.57 0.71
N THR A 7 4.51 3.75 0.96
CA THR A 7 4.23 3.21 2.30
C THR A 7 3.57 1.84 2.24
N ILE A 8 3.44 1.18 3.39
CA ILE A 8 2.69 -0.07 3.57
C ILE A 8 1.72 0.11 4.74
N LEU A 9 0.46 -0.26 4.53
CA LEU A 9 -0.57 -0.27 5.55
C LEU A 9 -0.90 -1.70 6.00
N ARG A 10 -1.57 -1.77 7.14
CA ARG A 10 -2.05 -3.01 7.74
C ARG A 10 -3.41 -2.77 8.38
N ASP A 11 -4.23 -3.81 8.41
CA ASP A 11 -5.46 -3.86 9.19
C ASP A 11 -5.22 -3.30 10.62
N PRO A 12 -6.00 -2.30 11.08
CA PRO A 12 -5.68 -1.57 12.29
C PRO A 12 -5.64 -2.43 13.56
N VAL A 13 -6.55 -3.40 13.71
CA VAL A 13 -6.56 -4.32 14.86
C VAL A 13 -5.28 -5.15 14.86
N SER A 14 -4.97 -5.78 13.73
CA SER A 14 -3.76 -6.58 13.56
C SER A 14 -2.47 -5.77 13.76
N ARG A 15 -2.44 -4.53 13.29
CA ARG A 15 -1.33 -3.59 13.46
C ARG A 15 -1.17 -3.19 14.93
N TYR A 16 -2.25 -2.84 15.60
CA TYR A 16 -2.27 -2.43 17.00
C TYR A 16 -1.78 -3.55 17.93
N LEU A 17 -2.30 -4.77 17.77
CA LEU A 17 -1.85 -5.94 18.53
C LEU A 17 -0.37 -6.28 18.26
N SER A 18 0.06 -6.14 17.01
CA SER A 18 1.48 -6.35 16.65
C SER A 18 2.39 -5.34 17.34
N GLU A 19 1.95 -4.09 17.46
CA GLU A 19 2.68 -3.03 18.13
C GLU A 19 2.72 -3.27 19.64
N TRP A 20 1.57 -3.56 20.27
CA TRP A 20 1.51 -3.94 21.68
C TRP A 20 2.52 -5.05 22.00
N ARG A 21 2.52 -6.14 21.22
CA ARG A 21 3.48 -7.24 21.44
C ARG A 21 4.92 -6.79 21.26
N HIS A 22 5.21 -5.80 20.42
CA HIS A 22 6.57 -5.27 20.26
C HIS A 22 6.97 -4.42 21.48
N VAL A 23 6.06 -3.55 21.94
CA VAL A 23 6.24 -2.70 23.12
C VAL A 23 6.40 -3.54 24.39
N GLN A 24 5.59 -4.58 24.55
CA GLN A 24 5.69 -5.55 25.64
C GLN A 24 7.08 -6.21 25.76
N ARG A 25 7.88 -6.20 24.67
CA ARG A 25 9.26 -6.73 24.63
C ARG A 25 10.33 -5.63 24.58
N GLY A 26 9.98 -4.39 24.93
CA GLY A 26 10.93 -3.28 25.11
C GLY A 26 11.00 -2.26 23.97
N ALA A 27 10.15 -2.37 22.95
CA ALA A 27 10.10 -1.31 21.93
C ALA A 27 9.46 -0.03 22.49
N THR A 28 10.08 1.12 22.24
CA THR A 28 9.58 2.44 22.65
C THR A 28 9.54 3.45 21.51
N TRP A 29 10.47 3.36 20.56
CA TRP A 29 10.75 4.40 19.57
C TRP A 29 10.98 5.80 20.19
N LYS A 30 11.45 5.87 21.45
CA LYS A 30 11.61 7.11 22.22
C LYS A 30 12.55 8.16 21.62
N ALA A 31 13.41 7.76 20.67
CA ALA A 31 14.29 8.67 19.92
C ALA A 31 13.58 9.34 18.71
N SER A 32 12.29 9.08 18.49
CA SER A 32 11.51 9.73 17.43
C SER A 32 11.37 11.22 17.70
N LEU A 33 11.76 12.05 16.73
CA LEU A 33 11.80 13.51 16.92
C LEU A 33 10.42 14.16 16.93
N HIS A 34 9.43 13.55 16.29
CA HIS A 34 8.06 14.09 16.17
C HIS A 34 8.01 15.55 15.67
N VAL A 35 8.91 15.91 14.74
CA VAL A 35 9.01 17.29 14.26
C VAL A 35 7.74 17.70 13.52
N CYS A 36 7.14 18.80 13.96
CA CYS A 36 6.04 19.48 13.30
C CYS A 36 6.23 21.00 13.48
N ASP A 37 6.01 21.79 12.43
CA ASP A 37 6.27 23.24 12.40
C ASP A 37 7.66 23.63 12.93
N GLY A 38 8.68 22.83 12.59
CA GLY A 38 10.08 23.11 12.89
C GLY A 38 10.55 22.78 14.31
N ARG A 39 9.70 22.19 15.17
CA ARG A 39 10.08 21.78 16.54
C ARG A 39 9.54 20.41 16.94
N SER A 40 10.14 19.84 17.98
CA SER A 40 9.61 18.66 18.67
C SER A 40 8.51 19.05 19.68
N PRO A 41 7.56 18.14 20.00
CA PRO A 41 6.56 18.37 21.03
C PRO A 41 7.20 18.41 22.43
N THR A 42 6.57 19.12 23.36
CA THR A 42 6.93 19.06 24.78
C THR A 42 6.38 17.79 25.43
N THR A 43 6.86 17.46 26.64
CA THR A 43 6.30 16.35 27.44
C THR A 43 4.84 16.57 27.84
N GLU A 44 4.38 17.84 27.87
CA GLU A 44 2.98 18.17 28.12
C GLU A 44 2.11 17.91 26.87
N GLU A 45 2.63 18.20 25.68
CA GLU A 45 1.96 17.93 24.40
C GLU A 45 1.96 16.43 24.05
N LEU A 46 2.98 15.69 24.48
CA LEU A 46 3.11 14.25 24.25
C LEU A 46 3.63 13.55 25.51
N PRO A 47 2.74 13.23 26.46
CA PRO A 47 3.12 12.51 27.68
C PRO A 47 3.51 11.05 27.40
N SER A 48 4.35 10.48 28.27
CA SER A 48 4.71 9.05 28.22
C SER A 48 3.62 8.17 28.83
N CYS A 49 3.40 6.99 28.25
CA CYS A 49 2.54 5.95 28.84
C CYS A 49 3.25 5.07 29.88
N TYR A 50 4.56 5.25 30.07
CA TYR A 50 5.37 4.44 30.96
C TYR A 50 6.37 5.29 31.74
N THR A 51 6.77 4.77 32.89
CA THR A 51 7.83 5.32 33.74
C THR A 51 9.12 4.54 33.53
N GLY A 52 10.28 5.21 33.57
CA GLY A 52 11.57 4.56 33.40
C GLY A 52 11.98 4.42 31.94
N ASP A 53 12.69 3.33 31.62
CA ASP A 53 13.38 3.19 30.32
C ASP A 53 12.49 2.73 29.17
N ASP A 54 11.49 1.88 29.45
CA ASP A 54 10.58 1.29 28.48
C ASP A 54 9.24 0.86 29.11
N TRP A 55 8.38 0.24 28.28
CA TRP A 55 7.07 -0.29 28.68
C TRP A 55 7.04 -1.83 28.59
N SER A 56 8.18 -2.47 28.89
CA SER A 56 8.31 -3.93 28.88
C SER A 56 7.34 -4.59 29.85
N GLY A 57 6.77 -5.72 29.44
CA GLY A 57 5.82 -6.48 30.26
C GLY A 57 4.40 -5.92 30.34
N CYS A 58 4.10 -4.76 29.74
CA CYS A 58 2.75 -4.21 29.78
C CYS A 58 1.69 -5.19 29.24
N SER A 59 0.58 -5.29 29.96
CA SER A 59 -0.61 -6.01 29.54
C SER A 59 -1.31 -5.29 28.38
N LEU A 60 -2.17 -6.01 27.64
CA LEU A 60 -2.98 -5.38 26.59
C LEU A 60 -3.93 -4.33 27.19
N GLN A 61 -4.42 -4.56 28.40
CA GLN A 61 -5.31 -3.65 29.11
C GLN A 61 -4.59 -2.32 29.43
N GLU A 62 -3.40 -2.35 30.05
CA GLU A 62 -2.59 -1.15 30.29
C GLU A 62 -2.24 -0.42 28.98
N PHE A 63 -1.95 -1.18 27.92
CA PHE A 63 -1.65 -0.61 26.62
C PHE A 63 -2.85 0.15 26.01
N MET A 64 -4.07 -0.37 26.17
CA MET A 64 -5.32 0.27 25.74
C MET A 64 -5.75 1.42 26.65
N ASP A 65 -5.38 1.40 27.93
CA ASP A 65 -5.82 2.37 28.92
C ASP A 65 -5.07 3.69 28.87
N CYS A 66 -3.86 3.73 28.29
CA CYS A 66 -3.12 4.97 28.16
C CYS A 66 -3.74 5.89 27.07
N PRO A 67 -4.27 7.07 27.42
CA PRO A 67 -4.89 7.97 26.45
C PRO A 67 -3.87 8.60 25.48
N TYR A 68 -2.60 8.66 25.86
CA TYR A 68 -1.51 9.24 25.07
C TYR A 68 -0.78 8.20 24.20
N ASN A 69 -1.29 6.96 24.12
CA ASN A 69 -0.62 5.90 23.39
C ASN A 69 -0.54 6.22 21.90
N LEU A 70 0.67 6.41 21.39
CA LEU A 70 0.94 6.67 19.98
C LEU A 70 0.59 5.49 19.06
N ALA A 71 0.24 4.32 19.60
CA ALA A 71 -0.38 3.26 18.82
C ALA A 71 -1.78 3.63 18.32
N ASN A 72 -2.53 4.47 19.03
CA ASN A 72 -3.87 4.89 18.64
C ASN A 72 -3.81 5.72 17.35
N ASN A 73 -4.61 5.33 16.35
CA ASN A 73 -4.71 6.01 15.04
C ASN A 73 -3.34 6.32 14.41
N ARG A 74 -2.37 5.40 14.55
CA ARG A 74 -0.98 5.61 14.11
C ARG A 74 -0.89 5.86 12.60
N GLN A 75 -1.63 5.10 11.78
CA GLN A 75 -1.53 5.21 10.33
C GLN A 75 -2.04 6.57 9.86
N VAL A 76 -3.19 7.02 10.36
CA VAL A 76 -3.73 8.36 10.09
C VAL A 76 -2.77 9.44 10.57
N ARG A 77 -2.32 9.39 11.83
CA ARG A 77 -1.41 10.41 12.37
C ARG A 77 -0.11 10.51 11.57
N MET A 78 0.46 9.40 11.14
CA MET A 78 1.75 9.38 10.41
C MET A 78 1.62 9.72 8.92
N LEU A 79 0.41 9.65 8.35
CA LEU A 79 0.15 10.02 6.95
C LEU A 79 -0.45 11.41 6.79
N SER A 80 -0.98 11.99 7.86
CA SER A 80 -1.55 13.33 7.85
C SER A 80 -0.48 14.42 7.89
N ASP A 81 -0.82 15.58 7.35
CA ASP A 81 -0.15 16.83 7.67
C ASP A 81 -0.64 17.32 9.04
N LEU A 82 0.21 17.19 10.06
CA LEU A 82 -0.14 17.57 11.44
C LEU A 82 -0.18 19.09 11.65
N SER A 83 0.42 19.89 10.77
CA SER A 83 0.37 21.36 10.88
C SER A 83 -1.08 21.88 10.77
N LEU A 84 -1.91 21.18 10.01
CA LEU A 84 -3.34 21.48 9.81
C LEU A 84 -4.16 21.44 11.10
N VAL A 85 -3.65 20.79 12.15
CA VAL A 85 -4.36 20.60 13.42
C VAL A 85 -3.59 21.13 14.63
N GLY A 86 -2.63 22.04 14.41
CA GLY A 86 -1.81 22.58 15.50
C GLY A 86 -0.82 21.54 16.06
N CYS A 87 -0.34 20.63 15.21
CA CYS A 87 0.61 19.59 15.56
C CYS A 87 0.11 18.67 16.70
N TYR A 88 0.83 18.66 17.83
CA TYR A 88 0.53 17.85 19.01
C TYR A 88 -0.25 18.64 20.08
N ASN A 89 -0.56 19.91 19.85
CA ASN A 89 -1.38 20.69 20.76
C ASN A 89 -2.86 20.37 20.52
N LEU A 90 -3.42 19.52 21.38
CA LEU A 90 -4.81 19.05 21.28
C LEU A 90 -5.85 20.14 21.58
N SER A 91 -5.45 21.26 22.20
CA SER A 91 -6.36 22.33 22.62
C SER A 91 -6.68 23.34 21.52
N VAL A 92 -6.04 23.24 20.34
CA VAL A 92 -6.18 24.22 19.24
C VAL A 92 -7.57 24.16 18.60
N MET A 93 -8.22 23.00 18.59
CA MET A 93 -9.55 22.82 18.01
C MET A 93 -10.29 21.63 18.65
N PRO A 94 -11.64 21.57 18.54
CA PRO A 94 -12.41 20.44 19.02
C PRO A 94 -11.96 19.12 18.40
N GLU A 95 -12.03 18.04 19.17
CA GLU A 95 -11.55 16.72 18.77
C GLU A 95 -12.24 16.22 17.48
N GLU A 96 -13.55 16.39 17.36
CA GLU A 96 -14.31 15.98 16.17
C GLU A 96 -13.80 16.67 14.90
N GLN A 97 -13.54 17.98 14.98
CA GLN A 97 -12.98 18.74 13.87
C GLN A 97 -11.56 18.27 13.53
N ARG A 98 -10.73 18.07 14.57
CA ARG A 98 -9.36 17.56 14.42
C ARG A 98 -9.33 16.20 13.72
N ASN A 99 -10.19 15.29 14.15
CA ASN A 99 -10.30 13.94 13.63
C ASN A 99 -10.65 13.93 12.14
N LYS A 100 -11.61 14.78 11.72
CA LYS A 100 -11.97 14.94 10.31
C LYS A 100 -10.80 15.46 9.47
N VAL A 101 -10.14 16.52 9.92
CA VAL A 101 -9.00 17.11 9.19
C VAL A 101 -7.85 16.12 9.03
N LEU A 102 -7.51 15.36 10.08
CA LEU A 102 -6.50 14.33 10.01
C LEU A 102 -6.86 13.24 9.01
N LEU A 103 -8.08 12.70 9.08
CA LEU A 103 -8.48 11.64 8.19
C LEU A 103 -8.49 12.06 6.71
N ASP A 104 -9.02 13.25 6.42
CA ASP A 104 -9.04 13.80 5.06
C ASP A 104 -7.61 14.03 4.54
N SER A 105 -6.71 14.56 5.39
CA SER A 105 -5.29 14.74 5.07
C SER A 105 -4.59 13.42 4.78
N ALA A 106 -4.79 12.41 5.64
CA ALA A 106 -4.20 11.08 5.46
C ALA A 106 -4.66 10.40 4.17
N LYS A 107 -5.97 10.45 3.86
CA LYS A 107 -6.55 9.89 2.63
C LYS A 107 -5.95 10.57 1.39
N GLU A 108 -5.86 11.89 1.39
CA GLU A 108 -5.33 12.65 0.25
C GLU A 108 -3.82 12.40 0.06
N ASN A 109 -3.03 12.41 1.13
CA ASN A 109 -1.60 12.12 1.08
C ASN A 109 -1.33 10.70 0.58
N LEU A 110 -2.03 9.70 1.14
CA LEU A 110 -1.92 8.30 0.72
C LEU A 110 -2.27 8.12 -0.76
N LYS A 111 -3.35 8.77 -1.22
CA LYS A 111 -3.78 8.73 -2.62
C LYS A 111 -2.72 9.32 -3.56
N ARG A 112 -2.03 10.38 -3.15
CA ARG A 112 -0.99 11.06 -3.95
C ARG A 112 0.37 10.35 -3.95
N MET A 113 0.63 9.45 -3.00
CA MET A 113 1.86 8.66 -3.00
C MET A 113 2.01 7.89 -4.32
N ALA A 114 3.27 7.73 -4.75
CA ALA A 114 3.59 7.00 -5.96
C ALA A 114 3.09 5.55 -5.88
N PHE A 115 3.19 4.95 -4.70
CA PHE A 115 2.72 3.60 -4.43
C PHE A 115 2.40 3.42 -2.95
N PHE A 116 1.42 2.57 -2.65
CA PHE A 116 1.31 1.98 -1.32
C PHE A 116 0.87 0.53 -1.41
N GLY A 117 1.28 -0.27 -0.43
CA GLY A 117 0.96 -1.69 -0.31
C GLY A 117 0.12 -1.99 0.91
N LEU A 118 -0.47 -3.19 0.90
CA LEU A 118 -1.22 -3.74 2.03
C LEU A 118 -0.59 -5.06 2.48
N THR A 119 -0.43 -5.19 3.79
CA THR A 119 0.26 -6.33 4.41
C THR A 119 -0.45 -7.66 4.14
N GLU A 120 -1.77 -7.62 4.00
CA GLU A 120 -2.68 -8.74 3.73
C GLU A 120 -2.64 -9.21 2.27
N PHE A 121 -2.01 -8.45 1.37
CA PHE A 121 -2.02 -8.70 -0.07
C PHE A 121 -0.62 -8.70 -0.70
N GLN A 122 0.33 -9.43 -0.11
CA GLN A 122 1.76 -9.42 -0.50
C GLN A 122 2.00 -9.57 -2.01
N ARG A 123 1.31 -10.51 -2.69
CA ARG A 123 1.44 -10.71 -4.14
C ARG A 123 0.88 -9.57 -4.99
N LYS A 124 -0.23 -8.95 -4.55
CA LYS A 124 -0.79 -7.79 -5.26
C LYS A 124 0.08 -6.55 -5.03
N THR A 125 0.62 -6.41 -3.82
CA THR A 125 1.59 -5.38 -3.43
C THR A 125 2.83 -5.47 -4.31
N GLN A 126 3.42 -6.66 -4.46
CA GLN A 126 4.53 -6.91 -5.39
C GLN A 126 4.16 -6.47 -6.81
N TYR A 127 3.06 -6.99 -7.36
CA TYR A 127 2.63 -6.69 -8.72
C TYR A 127 2.46 -5.18 -8.96
N LEU A 128 1.75 -4.48 -8.08
CA LEU A 128 1.52 -3.05 -8.23
C LEU A 128 2.82 -2.25 -8.13
N PHE A 129 3.73 -2.62 -7.24
CA PHE A 129 5.04 -1.96 -7.11
C PHE A 129 5.86 -2.12 -8.40
N GLU A 130 5.99 -3.35 -8.89
CA GLU A 130 6.70 -3.70 -10.12
C GLU A 130 6.17 -2.90 -11.31
N LYS A 131 4.85 -2.79 -11.45
CA LYS A 131 4.23 -2.05 -12.53
C LYS A 131 4.29 -0.53 -12.36
N THR A 132 4.30 -0.02 -11.13
CA THR A 132 4.42 1.43 -10.86
C THR A 132 5.80 1.94 -11.25
N PHE A 133 6.86 1.20 -10.93
CA PHE A 133 8.24 1.62 -11.17
C PHE A 133 8.91 0.92 -12.35
N ASN A 134 8.16 0.10 -13.10
CA ASN A 134 8.64 -0.69 -14.23
C ASN A 134 9.91 -1.50 -13.89
N MET A 135 9.84 -2.23 -12.79
CA MET A 135 10.92 -3.10 -12.28
C MET A 135 10.36 -4.46 -11.86
N ASN A 136 11.22 -5.45 -11.59
CA ASN A 136 10.81 -6.77 -11.12
C ASN A 136 11.62 -7.16 -9.88
N PHE A 137 10.97 -7.79 -8.89
CA PHE A 137 11.68 -8.44 -7.81
C PHE A 137 12.27 -9.76 -8.28
N ILE A 138 13.44 -10.13 -7.75
CA ILE A 138 14.09 -11.42 -8.05
C ILE A 138 13.26 -12.57 -7.50
N SER A 139 12.87 -12.44 -6.23
CA SER A 139 12.09 -13.45 -5.51
C SER A 139 10.66 -12.98 -5.33
N PRO A 140 9.68 -13.87 -5.55
CA PRO A 140 8.29 -13.53 -5.30
C PRO A 140 8.00 -13.30 -3.82
N PHE A 141 7.08 -12.37 -3.53
CA PHE A 141 6.63 -12.14 -2.16
C PHE A 141 5.78 -13.31 -1.66
N THR A 142 5.93 -13.66 -0.39
CA THR A 142 5.19 -14.76 0.26
C THR A 142 4.26 -14.20 1.32
N GLN A 143 3.02 -14.72 1.37
CA GLN A 143 2.06 -14.31 2.38
C GLN A 143 2.30 -15.13 3.65
N TYR A 144 2.73 -14.46 4.73
CA TYR A 144 2.85 -15.06 6.05
C TYR A 144 1.74 -14.55 6.96
N ASN A 145 0.68 -15.33 7.10
CA ASN A 145 -0.46 -14.95 7.95
C ASN A 145 -0.22 -15.30 9.43
N SER A 146 0.70 -16.23 9.72
CA SER A 146 1.15 -16.58 11.07
C SER A 146 2.06 -15.48 11.63
N THR A 147 1.46 -14.38 12.04
CA THR A 147 2.15 -13.23 12.64
C THR A 147 2.00 -13.24 14.16
N ARG A 148 2.82 -12.46 14.86
CA ARG A 148 2.68 -12.30 16.32
C ARG A 148 1.33 -11.70 16.76
N ALA A 149 0.62 -11.02 15.85
CA ALA A 149 -0.72 -10.53 16.10
C ALA A 149 -1.76 -11.65 15.93
N SER A 150 -1.61 -12.51 14.91
CA SER A 150 -2.55 -13.62 14.67
C SER A 150 -2.48 -14.72 15.72
N SER A 151 -1.43 -14.75 16.55
CA SER A 151 -1.31 -15.64 17.71
C SER A 151 -1.92 -15.06 18.99
N VAL A 152 -2.48 -13.85 18.94
CA VAL A 152 -3.19 -13.26 20.07
C VAL A 152 -4.67 -13.58 19.89
N GLU A 153 -5.19 -14.42 20.77
CA GLU A 153 -6.63 -14.59 20.91
C GLU A 153 -7.17 -13.44 21.76
N ILE A 154 -8.14 -12.71 21.21
CA ILE A 154 -8.87 -11.65 21.91
C ILE A 154 -10.37 -11.95 21.82
N ASP A 155 -11.12 -11.55 22.83
CA ASP A 155 -12.57 -11.63 22.78
C ASP A 155 -13.16 -10.48 21.95
N GLU A 156 -14.45 -10.60 21.62
CA GLU A 156 -15.16 -9.61 20.80
C GLU A 156 -15.18 -8.22 21.44
N GLN A 157 -15.30 -8.16 22.78
CA GLN A 157 -15.30 -6.89 23.52
C GLN A 157 -13.94 -6.17 23.39
N THR A 158 -12.84 -6.90 23.53
CA THR A 158 -11.48 -6.36 23.34
C THR A 158 -11.29 -5.92 21.90
N GLN A 159 -11.78 -6.68 20.91
CA GLN A 159 -11.69 -6.31 19.51
C GLN A 159 -12.43 -4.99 19.23
N GLN A 160 -13.69 -4.86 19.65
CA GLN A 160 -14.48 -3.64 19.49
C GLN A 160 -13.81 -2.44 20.16
N ARG A 161 -13.19 -2.65 21.32
CA ARG A 161 -12.44 -1.61 22.01
C ARG A 161 -11.21 -1.16 21.22
N ILE A 162 -10.45 -2.09 20.64
CA ILE A 162 -9.30 -1.76 19.78
C ILE A 162 -9.75 -1.02 18.53
N GLU A 163 -10.86 -1.44 17.91
CA GLU A 163 -11.47 -0.77 16.77
C GLU A 163 -11.87 0.67 17.15
N ALA A 164 -12.49 0.87 18.31
CA ALA A 164 -12.85 2.20 18.82
C ALA A 164 -11.62 3.09 19.09
N LEU A 165 -10.53 2.55 19.65
CA LEU A 165 -9.27 3.28 19.83
C LEU A 165 -8.59 3.65 18.51
N ASN A 166 -8.90 2.92 17.43
CA ASN A 166 -8.29 3.06 16.12
C ASN A 166 -9.31 3.45 15.03
N PHE A 167 -10.42 4.09 15.40
CA PHE A 167 -11.55 4.32 14.48
C PHE A 167 -11.16 5.13 13.22
N LEU A 168 -10.22 6.07 13.31
CA LEU A 168 -9.72 6.80 12.14
C LEU A 168 -8.88 5.88 11.25
N ASP A 169 -8.04 5.03 11.86
CA ASP A 169 -7.27 4.02 11.14
C ASP A 169 -8.17 3.00 10.47
N MET A 170 -9.31 2.63 11.07
CA MET A 170 -10.34 1.75 10.47
C MET A 170 -10.87 2.38 9.18
N GLU A 171 -11.32 3.63 9.25
CA GLU A 171 -11.85 4.32 8.07
C GLU A 171 -10.78 4.57 6.99
N LEU A 172 -9.55 4.91 7.39
CA LEU A 172 -8.43 5.04 6.46
C LEU A 172 -8.11 3.70 5.78
N TYR A 173 -8.09 2.60 6.54
CA TYR A 173 -7.75 1.29 6.00
C TYR A 173 -8.81 0.78 5.02
N ASP A 174 -10.09 0.98 5.31
CA ASP A 174 -11.17 0.64 4.37
C ASP A 174 -11.05 1.42 3.06
N TYR A 175 -10.81 2.73 3.16
CA TYR A 175 -10.51 3.58 2.00
C TYR A 175 -9.29 3.07 1.22
N ALA A 176 -8.19 2.79 1.92
CA ALA A 176 -6.94 2.34 1.31
C ALA A 176 -7.11 0.99 0.61
N LYS A 177 -7.87 0.07 1.22
CA LYS A 177 -8.16 -1.26 0.69
C LYS A 177 -8.96 -1.20 -0.59
N ASP A 178 -10.03 -0.39 -0.63
CA ASP A 178 -10.81 -0.18 -1.84
C ASP A 178 -9.95 0.43 -2.96
N LEU A 179 -9.25 1.54 -2.68
CA LEU A 179 -8.38 2.20 -3.65
C LEU A 179 -7.27 1.27 -4.17
N PHE A 180 -6.66 0.48 -3.30
CA PHE A 180 -5.62 -0.49 -3.68
C PHE A 180 -6.15 -1.57 -4.62
N LEU A 181 -7.31 -2.15 -4.30
CA LEU A 181 -7.93 -3.18 -5.13
C LEU A 181 -8.37 -2.62 -6.49
N GLN A 182 -8.90 -1.39 -6.54
CA GLN A 182 -9.22 -0.71 -7.78
C GLN A 182 -7.96 -0.46 -8.63
N ARG A 183 -6.87 0.05 -8.03
CA ARG A 183 -5.57 0.20 -8.72
C ARG A 183 -5.08 -1.12 -9.30
N TYR A 184 -5.14 -2.19 -8.50
CA TYR A 184 -4.75 -3.52 -8.94
C TYR A 184 -5.57 -3.99 -10.16
N GLN A 185 -6.90 -3.89 -10.08
CA GLN A 185 -7.78 -4.28 -11.17
C GLN A 185 -7.54 -3.46 -12.44
N TYR A 186 -7.41 -2.14 -12.32
CA TYR A 186 -7.12 -1.24 -13.44
C TYR A 186 -5.81 -1.62 -14.15
N MET A 187 -4.74 -1.84 -13.40
CA MET A 187 -3.45 -2.24 -13.99
C MET A 187 -3.52 -3.59 -14.70
N ARG A 188 -4.22 -4.57 -14.11
CA ARG A 188 -4.45 -5.89 -14.74
C ARG A 188 -5.23 -5.77 -16.04
N GLN A 189 -6.31 -4.98 -16.06
CA GLN A 189 -7.11 -4.76 -17.26
C GLN A 189 -6.30 -4.09 -18.37
N LYS A 190 -5.52 -3.06 -18.03
CA LYS A 190 -4.62 -2.37 -18.96
C LYS A 190 -3.61 -3.34 -19.57
N GLU A 191 -2.94 -4.15 -18.75
CA GLU A 191 -1.99 -5.17 -19.20
C GLU A 191 -2.64 -6.21 -20.14
N HIS A 192 -3.85 -6.66 -19.81
CA HIS A 192 -4.60 -7.58 -20.67
C HIS A 192 -4.96 -6.96 -22.03
N GLN A 193 -5.36 -5.68 -22.05
CA GLN A 193 -5.66 -4.97 -23.29
C GLN A 193 -4.41 -4.79 -24.16
N GLU A 194 -3.27 -4.41 -23.57
CA GLU A 194 -1.99 -4.30 -24.27
C GLU A 194 -1.54 -5.65 -24.86
N ALA A 195 -1.66 -6.73 -24.09
CA ALA A 195 -1.35 -8.08 -24.57
C ALA A 195 -2.28 -8.54 -25.70
N ARG A 196 -3.55 -8.12 -25.70
CA ARG A 196 -4.50 -8.38 -26.80
C ARG A 196 -4.10 -7.61 -28.06
N ARG A 197 -3.77 -6.32 -27.93
CA ARG A 197 -3.30 -5.48 -29.05
C ARG A 197 -2.05 -6.05 -29.70
N LYS A 198 -1.02 -6.39 -28.90
CA LYS A 198 0.22 -7.04 -29.39
C LYS A 198 -0.06 -8.34 -30.15
N ARG A 199 -0.96 -9.19 -29.63
CA ARG A 199 -1.37 -10.43 -30.32
C ARG A 199 -2.08 -10.18 -31.64
N GLN A 200 -2.94 -9.17 -31.72
CA GLN A 200 -3.61 -8.80 -32.97
C GLN A 200 -2.64 -8.27 -34.01
N GLU A 201 -1.68 -7.44 -33.59
CA GLU A 201 -0.63 -6.90 -34.45
C GLU A 201 0.29 -8.00 -34.99
N GLN A 202 0.74 -8.91 -34.14
CA GLN A 202 1.52 -10.09 -34.57
C GLN A 202 0.76 -10.94 -35.58
N ARG A 203 -0.56 -11.15 -35.38
CA ARG A 203 -1.41 -11.87 -36.35
C ARG A 203 -1.51 -11.14 -37.69
N LYS A 204 -1.62 -9.81 -37.69
CA LYS A 204 -1.63 -9.01 -38.93
C LYS A 204 -0.30 -9.12 -39.68
N ILE A 205 0.83 -9.01 -38.97
CA ILE A 205 2.17 -9.17 -39.54
C ILE A 205 2.36 -10.57 -40.13
N LEU A 206 1.94 -11.62 -39.42
CA LEU A 206 2.04 -12.99 -39.90
C LEU A 206 1.21 -13.22 -41.18
N ARG A 207 -0.02 -12.70 -41.21
CA ARG A 207 -0.88 -12.77 -42.41
C ARG A 207 -0.28 -12.02 -43.60
N ALA A 208 0.25 -10.82 -43.38
CA ALA A 208 0.92 -10.05 -44.43
C ALA A 208 2.16 -10.78 -44.98
N LYS A 209 2.95 -11.41 -44.09
CA LYS A 209 4.11 -12.22 -44.50
C LYS A 209 3.69 -13.45 -45.32
N GLN A 210 2.62 -14.14 -44.92
CA GLN A 210 2.07 -15.27 -45.68
C GLN A 210 1.52 -14.86 -47.05
N ALA A 211 0.85 -13.71 -47.15
CA ALA A 211 0.37 -13.18 -48.42
C ALA A 211 1.54 -12.90 -49.39
N ARG A 212 2.59 -12.22 -48.92
CA ARG A 212 3.80 -11.97 -49.72
C ARG A 212 4.52 -13.24 -50.17
N LEU A 213 4.59 -14.26 -49.31
CA LEU A 213 5.20 -15.55 -49.67
C LEU A 213 4.41 -16.27 -50.76
N ARG A 214 3.07 -16.19 -50.72
CA ARG A 214 2.21 -16.73 -51.78
C ARG A 214 2.36 -15.98 -53.10
N GLU A 215 2.39 -14.65 -53.07
CA GLU A 215 2.65 -13.83 -54.25
C GLU A 215 4.01 -14.15 -54.90
N GLN A 216 5.04 -14.41 -54.10
CA GLN A 216 6.35 -14.82 -54.60
C GLN A 216 6.35 -16.23 -55.21
N SER A 217 5.63 -17.20 -54.63
CA SER A 217 5.52 -18.56 -55.21
C SER A 217 4.67 -18.59 -56.49
N ASP A 218 3.62 -17.77 -56.56
CA ASP A 218 2.77 -17.67 -57.73
C ASP A 218 3.51 -16.97 -58.89
N ASN A 219 4.31 -15.94 -58.61
CA ASN A 219 5.17 -15.34 -59.63
C ASN A 219 6.26 -16.31 -60.11
N SER A 220 6.88 -17.11 -59.24
CA SER A 220 7.89 -18.08 -59.67
C SER A 220 7.31 -19.20 -60.53
N SER A 221 6.08 -19.66 -60.23
CA SER A 221 5.40 -20.69 -61.02
C SER A 221 4.91 -20.14 -62.37
N SER A 222 4.50 -18.87 -62.45
CA SER A 222 4.18 -18.18 -63.71
C SER A 222 5.41 -18.01 -64.61
N THR A 223 6.59 -17.72 -64.05
CA THR A 223 7.84 -17.63 -64.85
C THR A 223 8.29 -18.99 -65.38
N ASP A 224 8.13 -20.08 -64.61
CA ASP A 224 8.44 -21.43 -65.07
C ASP A 224 7.46 -21.94 -66.15
N TYR A 225 6.21 -21.48 -66.15
CA TYR A 225 5.24 -21.83 -67.19
C TYR A 225 5.53 -21.09 -68.51
N ILE A 226 5.85 -19.79 -68.45
CA ILE A 226 6.20 -18.99 -69.65
C ILE A 226 7.53 -19.46 -70.27
N GLY A 227 8.54 -19.78 -69.46
CA GLY A 227 9.83 -20.28 -69.94
C GLY A 227 9.77 -21.67 -70.59
N ASN A 228 8.74 -22.47 -70.30
CA ASN A 228 8.52 -23.77 -70.95
C ASN A 228 7.67 -23.68 -72.23
N VAL A 229 6.88 -22.62 -72.42
CA VAL A 229 6.08 -22.41 -73.64
C VAL A 229 6.93 -21.83 -74.77
N GLU A 230 8.01 -21.08 -74.48
CA GLU A 230 8.98 -20.61 -75.48
C GLU A 230 9.93 -21.71 -76.01
N ARG A 231 9.80 -22.96 -75.54
CA ARG A 231 10.69 -24.08 -75.88
C ARG A 231 10.05 -25.16 -76.77
N TRP A 232 8.89 -24.90 -77.36
CA TRP A 232 8.20 -25.79 -78.31
C TRP A 232 7.98 -25.12 -79.67
#